data_AF-A0A0F9AIN1-F1
#
_entry.id   AF-A0A0F9AIN1-F1
#
_cell.length_a   1.000
_cell.length_b   1.000
_cell.length_c   1.000
_cell.angle_alpha   90.00
_cell.angle_beta   90.00
_cell.angle_gamma   90.00
#
_symmetry.space_group_name_H-M   'P 1'
#
loop_
_entity.id
_entity.type
_entity.pdbx_description
1 polymer ?
#
loop_
_entity_poly.entity_id
_entity_poly.type
_entity_poly.pdbx_seq_one_letter_code
_entity_poly.pdbx_strand_id
1 'polypeptide(L)'
;MTRTDMPTACYRLQFREGMDFDRAAGLVPYLSGLGISHLYASPLFTAAPGSTHGYDVTDPTRIDPSLGGREGLERLSAALKAHGMGLILDIVPNHMAFGPDTPWLRDVLRHGQDSRYAGHFDIDWEAPALRLPWLADPFETMLERDAFAVEDADEGPVLVIDGGLRVPLAAGPALDAARDRPSAETLRALHAARRERPALPAGRGRRQRATVGRRLPGSAWRWNP
;
A
#
# COMPACT_ATOMS: atom_id res chain seq x y z
N MET A 1 14.62 -15.41 32.76
CA MET A 1 15.25 -14.85 31.53
C MET A 1 15.39 -15.99 30.54
N THR A 2 14.49 -16.10 29.57
CA THR A 2 14.60 -17.10 28.50
C THR A 2 15.74 -16.69 27.59
N ARG A 3 16.74 -17.56 27.45
CA ARG A 3 17.83 -17.43 26.48
C ARG A 3 17.18 -17.22 25.11
N THR A 4 17.55 -16.17 24.40
CA THR A 4 17.11 -15.98 23.01
C THR A 4 17.84 -17.04 22.20
N ASP A 5 17.23 -18.21 22.06
CA ASP A 5 17.79 -19.29 21.27
C ASP A 5 17.79 -18.85 19.81
N MET A 6 19.00 -18.63 19.27
CA MET A 6 19.16 -18.30 17.85
C MET A 6 18.48 -19.37 16.98
N PRO A 7 17.87 -18.98 15.85
CA PRO A 7 17.31 -19.96 14.93
C PRO A 7 18.37 -20.99 14.48
N THR A 8 18.08 -22.28 14.67
CA THR A 8 18.95 -23.38 14.23
C THR A 8 18.48 -24.00 12.92
N ALA A 9 17.17 -24.01 12.69
CA ALA A 9 16.52 -24.43 11.45
C ALA A 9 15.24 -23.63 11.22
N CYS A 10 15.08 -23.08 10.02
CA CYS A 10 13.93 -22.28 9.63
C CYS A 10 13.12 -22.98 8.53
N TYR A 11 11.80 -22.92 8.62
CA TYR A 11 10.90 -23.42 7.56
C TYR A 11 10.08 -22.27 6.99
N ARG A 12 10.26 -21.96 5.70
CA ARG A 12 9.49 -20.91 5.02
C ARG A 12 8.08 -21.40 4.71
N LEU A 13 7.09 -20.63 5.12
CA LEU A 13 5.69 -20.88 4.82
C LEU A 13 5.10 -19.68 4.06
N GLN A 14 4.57 -19.98 2.89
CA GLN A 14 3.84 -19.02 2.06
C GLN A 14 2.38 -18.99 2.54
N PHE A 15 1.99 -17.90 3.18
CA PHE A 15 0.60 -17.64 3.51
C PHE A 15 -0.20 -17.21 2.28
N ARG A 16 -1.52 -17.33 2.35
CA ARG A 16 -2.52 -17.15 1.27
C ARG A 16 -2.72 -18.43 0.44
N GLU A 17 -3.60 -18.40 -0.55
CA GLU A 17 -3.94 -19.57 -1.39
C GLU A 17 -4.32 -20.83 -0.57
N GLY A 18 -5.15 -20.65 0.47
CA GLY A 18 -5.58 -21.73 1.36
C GLY A 18 -4.58 -22.10 2.45
N MET A 19 -3.51 -21.32 2.63
CA MET A 19 -2.61 -21.37 3.77
C MET A 19 -2.84 -20.15 4.69
N ASP A 20 -3.58 -20.35 5.77
CA ASP A 20 -3.87 -19.34 6.79
C ASP A 20 -3.19 -19.68 8.14
N PHE A 21 -3.43 -18.87 9.17
CA PHE A 21 -2.81 -19.08 10.49
C PHE A 21 -3.26 -20.39 11.16
N ASP A 22 -4.51 -20.80 10.98
CA ASP A 22 -5.03 -22.02 11.60
C ASP A 22 -4.45 -23.27 10.93
N ARG A 23 -4.30 -23.26 9.60
CA ARG A 23 -3.60 -24.32 8.86
C ARG A 23 -2.13 -24.37 9.24
N ALA A 24 -1.46 -23.22 9.34
CA ALA A 24 -0.08 -23.16 9.79
C ALA A 24 0.06 -23.71 11.23
N ALA A 25 -0.88 -23.39 12.13
CA ALA A 25 -0.90 -23.91 13.50
C ALA A 25 -1.05 -25.45 13.51
N GLY A 26 -1.89 -26.01 12.63
CA GLY A 26 -2.03 -27.45 12.46
C GLY A 26 -0.76 -28.18 11.99
N LEU A 27 0.16 -27.47 11.32
CA LEU A 27 1.45 -28.03 10.87
C LEU A 27 2.52 -27.99 11.97
N VAL A 28 2.35 -27.19 13.02
CA VAL A 28 3.37 -26.98 14.06
C VAL A 28 3.87 -28.30 14.69
N PRO A 29 3.01 -29.26 15.09
CA PRO A 29 3.50 -30.51 15.68
C PRO A 29 4.41 -31.31 14.74
N TYR A 30 4.07 -31.33 13.45
CA TYR A 30 4.89 -32.00 12.43
C TYR A 30 6.23 -31.30 12.23
N LEU A 31 6.23 -29.97 12.09
CA LEU A 31 7.46 -29.19 11.90
C LEU A 31 8.38 -29.27 13.11
N SER A 32 7.81 -29.24 14.32
CA SER A 32 8.54 -29.46 15.57
C SER A 32 9.19 -30.85 15.60
N GLY A 33 8.44 -31.90 15.25
CA GLY A 33 8.96 -33.27 15.16
C GLY A 33 10.07 -33.46 14.12
N LEU A 34 10.06 -32.66 13.05
CA LEU A 34 11.12 -32.60 12.04
C LEU A 34 12.40 -31.90 12.55
N GLY A 35 12.33 -31.18 13.68
CA GLY A 35 13.44 -30.42 14.24
C GLY A 35 13.50 -28.96 13.78
N ILE A 36 12.44 -28.43 13.18
CA ILE A 36 12.36 -27.00 12.83
C ILE A 36 12.28 -26.17 14.10
N SER A 37 13.17 -25.20 14.24
CA SER A 37 13.20 -24.29 15.39
C SER A 37 12.34 -23.05 15.20
N HIS A 38 12.19 -22.56 13.96
CA HIS A 38 11.50 -21.31 13.66
C HIS A 38 10.66 -21.46 12.40
N LEU A 39 9.41 -21.01 12.48
CA LEU A 39 8.61 -20.77 11.29
C LEU A 39 9.03 -19.43 10.68
N TYR A 40 9.34 -19.41 9.39
CA TYR A 40 9.61 -18.19 8.64
C TYR A 40 8.38 -17.85 7.81
N ALA A 41 7.60 -16.86 8.26
CA ALA A 41 6.36 -16.45 7.62
C ALA A 41 6.63 -15.49 6.45
N SER A 42 5.93 -15.66 5.33
CA SER A 42 5.74 -14.59 4.34
C SER A 42 5.03 -13.37 4.95
N PRO A 43 4.99 -12.21 4.28
CA PRO A 43 4.37 -11.01 4.83
C PRO A 43 2.92 -11.23 5.30
N LEU A 44 2.63 -10.73 6.51
CA LEU A 44 1.37 -10.98 7.22
C LEU A 44 0.44 -9.77 7.31
N PHE A 45 0.91 -8.59 6.88
CA PHE A 45 0.08 -7.39 6.85
C PHE A 45 -0.94 -7.46 5.71
N THR A 46 -2.00 -6.65 5.83
CA THR A 46 -3.06 -6.59 4.84
C THR A 46 -2.47 -6.21 3.49
N ALA A 47 -2.74 -7.03 2.48
CA ALA A 47 -2.23 -6.85 1.13
C ALA A 47 -3.37 -6.52 0.15
N ALA A 48 -3.03 -6.27 -1.11
CA ALA A 48 -4.03 -6.01 -2.14
C ALA A 48 -4.99 -7.20 -2.31
N PRO A 49 -6.25 -6.95 -2.69
CA PRO A 49 -7.20 -8.02 -3.00
C PRO A 49 -6.62 -9.00 -4.03
N GLY A 50 -6.75 -10.31 -3.77
CA GLY A 50 -6.22 -11.36 -4.65
C GLY A 50 -4.70 -11.53 -4.59
N SER A 51 -3.99 -10.83 -3.69
CA SER A 51 -2.58 -11.06 -3.46
C SER A 51 -2.33 -12.52 -3.08
N THR A 52 -1.29 -13.11 -3.67
CA THR A 52 -0.85 -14.50 -3.41
C THR A 52 0.45 -14.54 -2.59
N HIS A 53 1.04 -13.39 -2.30
CA HIS A 53 2.38 -13.29 -1.69
C HIS A 53 2.50 -12.27 -0.55
N GLY A 54 1.66 -11.23 -0.53
CA GLY A 54 1.60 -10.23 0.56
C GLY A 54 2.66 -9.12 0.54
N TYR A 55 3.43 -8.97 -0.54
CA TYR A 55 4.46 -7.90 -0.65
C TYR A 55 3.86 -6.55 -1.06
N ASP A 56 2.70 -6.60 -1.70
CA ASP A 56 1.81 -5.52 -2.08
C ASP A 56 0.95 -5.07 -0.89
N VAL A 57 1.60 -4.61 0.19
CA VAL A 57 0.95 -4.19 1.44
C VAL A 57 0.06 -2.96 1.20
N THR A 58 -1.21 -3.04 1.61
CA THR A 58 -2.18 -1.94 1.57
C THR A 58 -2.34 -1.28 2.94
N ASP A 59 -2.22 -2.03 4.03
CA ASP A 59 -2.30 -1.51 5.41
C ASP A 59 -1.26 -2.18 6.33
N PRO A 60 -0.16 -1.47 6.67
CA PRO A 60 0.90 -1.99 7.52
C PRO A 60 0.52 -1.97 9.02
N THR A 61 -0.65 -1.47 9.37
CA THR A 61 -1.14 -1.42 10.77
C THR A 61 -2.03 -2.61 11.13
N ARG A 62 -2.42 -3.41 10.13
CA ARG A 62 -3.41 -4.48 10.28
C ARG A 62 -2.87 -5.81 9.76
N ILE A 63 -2.91 -6.83 10.60
CA ILE A 63 -2.70 -8.22 10.18
C ILE A 63 -3.83 -8.64 9.25
N ASP A 64 -3.49 -9.25 8.13
CA ASP A 64 -4.42 -9.54 7.05
C ASP A 64 -5.61 -10.39 7.54
N PRO A 65 -6.85 -9.87 7.44
CA PRO A 65 -8.04 -10.62 7.83
C PRO A 65 -8.22 -11.94 7.09
N SER A 66 -7.78 -12.02 5.83
CA SER A 66 -7.88 -13.25 5.02
C SER A 66 -7.02 -14.40 5.55
N LEU A 67 -6.03 -14.09 6.39
CA LEU A 67 -5.19 -15.09 7.06
C LEU A 67 -5.75 -15.52 8.43
N GLY A 68 -6.86 -14.92 8.87
CA GLY A 68 -7.42 -15.07 10.22
C GLY A 68 -7.16 -13.88 11.15
N GLY A 69 -6.52 -12.81 10.65
CA GLY A 69 -6.30 -11.57 11.39
C GLY A 69 -5.42 -11.71 12.63
N ARG A 70 -5.52 -10.73 13.53
CA ARG A 70 -4.74 -10.69 14.78
C ARG A 70 -4.95 -11.93 15.65
N GLU A 71 -6.20 -12.36 15.81
CA GLU A 71 -6.56 -13.52 16.62
C GLU A 71 -5.99 -14.83 16.06
N GLY A 72 -6.02 -15.01 14.73
CA GLY A 72 -5.39 -16.16 14.08
C GLY A 72 -3.88 -16.18 14.32
N LEU A 73 -3.21 -15.03 14.20
CA LEU A 73 -1.78 -14.92 14.48
C LEU A 73 -1.45 -15.26 15.95
N GLU A 74 -2.31 -14.87 16.88
CA GLU A 74 -2.18 -15.22 18.30
C GLU A 74 -2.30 -16.73 18.53
N ARG A 75 -3.25 -17.41 17.87
CA ARG A 75 -3.39 -18.87 17.90
C ARG A 75 -2.15 -19.57 17.34
N LEU A 76 -1.64 -19.12 16.19
CA LEU A 76 -0.39 -19.64 15.62
C LEU A 76 0.80 -19.42 16.58
N SER A 77 0.92 -18.23 17.16
CA SER A 77 1.98 -17.93 18.13
C SER A 77 1.91 -18.82 19.36
N ALA A 78 0.70 -19.09 19.87
CA ALA A 78 0.49 -20.00 21.00
C ALA A 78 0.91 -21.44 20.65
N ALA A 79 0.54 -21.94 19.46
CA ALA A 79 0.95 -23.26 18.99
C ALA A 79 2.48 -23.38 18.86
N LEU A 80 3.13 -22.40 18.22
CA LEU A 80 4.59 -22.37 18.09
C LEU A 80 5.28 -22.43 19.47
N LYS A 81 4.83 -21.58 20.41
CA LYS A 81 5.37 -21.54 21.78
C LYS A 81 5.19 -22.86 22.52
N ALA A 82 4.04 -23.52 22.39
CA ALA A 82 3.77 -24.82 23.01
C ALA A 82 4.75 -25.91 22.55
N HIS A 83 5.32 -25.76 21.35
CA HIS A 83 6.30 -26.66 20.75
C HIS A 83 7.74 -26.14 20.82
N GLY A 84 8.00 -25.08 21.58
CA GLY A 84 9.33 -24.47 21.70
C GLY A 84 9.85 -23.84 20.40
N MET A 85 8.96 -23.53 19.45
CA MET A 85 9.29 -22.93 18.17
C MET A 85 9.15 -21.40 18.20
N GLY A 86 10.02 -20.71 17.47
CA GLY A 86 9.95 -19.27 17.23
C GLY A 86 9.23 -18.91 15.92
N LEU A 87 9.02 -17.61 15.72
CA LEU A 87 8.43 -17.04 14.50
C LEU A 87 9.35 -15.94 13.97
N ILE A 88 9.71 -16.03 12.70
CA ILE A 88 10.42 -15.00 11.94
C ILE A 88 9.42 -14.38 10.97
N LEU A 89 9.31 -13.05 10.98
CA LEU A 89 8.40 -12.31 10.13
C LEU A 89 9.17 -11.67 8.97
N ASP A 90 8.72 -11.95 7.75
CA ASP A 90 9.07 -11.17 6.57
C ASP A 90 8.31 -9.85 6.57
N ILE A 91 9.02 -8.73 6.43
CA ILE A 91 8.46 -7.37 6.48
C ILE A 91 8.86 -6.56 5.26
N VAL A 92 7.97 -5.66 4.84
CA VAL A 92 8.10 -4.88 3.59
C VAL A 92 8.10 -3.39 3.92
N PRO A 93 9.21 -2.82 4.42
CA PRO A 93 9.25 -1.43 4.87
C PRO A 93 9.39 -0.41 3.73
N ASN A 94 9.81 -0.86 2.54
CA ASN A 94 10.21 0.03 1.47
C ASN A 94 9.04 0.59 0.66
N HIS A 95 7.97 -0.18 0.48
CA HIS A 95 6.89 0.16 -0.44
C HIS A 95 5.53 -0.35 0.03
N MET A 96 4.49 0.19 -0.59
CA MET A 96 3.09 -0.22 -0.44
C MET A 96 2.48 -0.46 -1.82
N ALA A 97 1.35 -1.15 -1.88
CA ALA A 97 0.59 -1.30 -3.12
C ALA A 97 0.20 0.07 -3.68
N PHE A 98 0.36 0.25 -4.99
CA PHE A 98 0.01 1.48 -5.68
C PHE A 98 -1.37 1.38 -6.33
N GLY A 99 -2.41 1.52 -5.50
CA GLY A 99 -3.81 1.42 -5.94
C GLY A 99 -4.78 2.07 -4.94
N PRO A 100 -6.02 2.34 -5.35
CA PRO A 100 -7.01 3.02 -4.52
C PRO A 100 -7.43 2.20 -3.29
N ASP A 101 -7.17 0.89 -3.27
CA ASP A 101 -7.38 0.02 -2.11
C ASP A 101 -6.39 0.27 -0.97
N THR A 102 -5.36 1.08 -1.20
CA THR A 102 -4.38 1.49 -0.19
C THR A 102 -4.87 2.75 0.53
N PRO A 103 -5.31 2.67 1.81
CA PRO A 103 -5.99 3.78 2.47
C PRO A 103 -5.14 5.05 2.58
N TRP A 104 -3.84 4.90 2.84
CA TRP A 104 -2.93 6.04 2.93
C TRP A 104 -2.76 6.74 1.58
N LEU A 105 -2.64 5.98 0.49
CA LEU A 105 -2.56 6.53 -0.86
C LEU A 105 -3.89 7.20 -1.24
N ARG A 106 -5.02 6.58 -0.89
CA ARG A 106 -6.36 7.15 -1.15
C ARG A 106 -6.53 8.53 -0.53
N ASP A 107 -6.09 8.70 0.73
CA ASP A 107 -6.09 9.98 1.44
C ASP A 107 -5.18 11.01 0.75
N VAL A 108 -3.97 10.60 0.33
CA VAL A 108 -3.05 11.44 -0.46
C VAL A 108 -3.65 11.86 -1.80
N LEU A 109 -4.35 10.96 -2.50
CA LEU A 109 -5.00 11.28 -3.77
C LEU A 109 -6.16 12.26 -3.60
N ARG A 110 -6.80 12.29 -2.42
CA ARG A 110 -7.91 13.20 -2.11
C ARG A 110 -7.42 14.57 -1.63
N HIS A 111 -6.36 14.61 -0.84
CA HIS A 111 -5.91 15.81 -0.13
C HIS A 111 -4.56 16.37 -0.60
N GLY A 112 -3.86 15.67 -1.48
CA GLY A 112 -2.53 16.07 -1.95
C GLY A 112 -1.54 16.25 -0.80
N GLN A 113 -0.82 17.39 -0.81
CA GLN A 113 0.17 17.74 0.22
C GLN A 113 -0.45 17.98 1.60
N ASP A 114 -1.76 18.26 1.68
CA ASP A 114 -2.46 18.46 2.96
C ASP A 114 -2.86 17.14 3.62
N SER A 115 -2.66 16.00 2.94
CA SER A 115 -2.83 14.68 3.53
C SER A 115 -1.88 14.47 4.71
N ARG A 116 -2.39 13.90 5.80
CA ARG A 116 -1.56 13.42 6.92
C ARG A 116 -0.53 12.36 6.49
N TYR A 117 -0.76 11.71 5.36
CA TYR A 117 0.11 10.66 4.81
C TYR A 117 1.00 11.16 3.67
N ALA A 118 0.97 12.45 3.29
CA ALA A 118 1.77 12.99 2.20
C ALA A 118 3.28 12.70 2.36
N GLY A 119 3.79 12.74 3.59
CA GLY A 119 5.19 12.42 3.91
C GLY A 119 5.52 10.93 4.04
N HIS A 120 4.55 10.02 3.85
CA HIS A 120 4.78 8.56 3.90
C HIS A 120 5.18 8.00 2.53
N PHE A 121 4.97 8.77 1.45
CA PHE A 121 5.31 8.39 0.08
C PHE A 121 6.41 9.31 -0.47
N ASP A 122 7.30 8.75 -1.27
CA ASP A 122 8.32 9.51 -1.99
C ASP A 122 7.71 10.13 -3.26
N ILE A 123 7.01 11.27 -3.08
CA ILE A 123 6.32 12.00 -4.14
C ILE A 123 7.10 13.28 -4.47
N ASP A 124 7.43 13.46 -5.74
CA ASP A 124 7.91 14.74 -6.26
C ASP A 124 6.75 15.74 -6.38
N TRP A 125 6.57 16.53 -5.32
CA TRP A 125 5.54 17.56 -5.22
C TRP A 125 5.81 18.81 -6.07
N GLU A 126 7.01 18.95 -6.63
CA GLU A 126 7.35 20.04 -7.56
C GLU A 126 6.93 19.69 -9.00
N ALA A 127 6.62 18.42 -9.28
CA ALA A 127 6.05 18.01 -10.55
C ALA A 127 4.69 18.68 -10.81
N PRO A 128 4.33 19.00 -12.07
CA PRO A 128 3.10 19.70 -12.40
C PRO A 128 1.83 18.92 -12.04
N ALA A 129 1.91 17.59 -11.93
CA ALA A 129 0.81 16.74 -11.50
C ALA A 129 1.33 15.38 -11.06
N LEU A 130 0.65 14.75 -10.10
CA LEU A 130 0.83 13.34 -9.81
C LEU A 130 0.29 12.50 -10.97
N ARG A 131 1.15 11.69 -11.58
CA ARG A 131 0.78 10.84 -12.72
C ARG A 131 0.31 9.48 -12.22
N LEU A 132 -0.91 9.11 -12.59
CA LEU A 132 -1.51 7.81 -12.27
C LEU A 132 -1.65 7.00 -13.56
N PRO A 133 -0.68 6.13 -13.91
CA PRO A 133 -0.73 5.33 -15.13
C PRO A 133 -1.68 4.14 -14.97
N TRP A 134 -2.95 4.42 -14.67
CA TRP A 134 -3.98 3.41 -14.41
C TRP A 134 -4.99 3.25 -15.55
N LEU A 135 -5.06 4.20 -16.49
CA LEU A 135 -5.96 4.11 -17.62
C LEU A 135 -5.46 3.07 -18.62
N ALA A 136 -6.38 2.22 -19.11
CA ALA A 136 -6.07 1.20 -20.11
C ALA A 136 -5.81 1.79 -21.51
N ASP A 137 -6.44 2.93 -21.80
CA ASP A 137 -6.35 3.67 -23.06
C ASP A 137 -6.11 5.18 -22.77
N PRO A 138 -5.73 6.00 -23.77
CA PRO A 138 -5.66 7.44 -23.62
C PRO A 138 -6.98 8.03 -23.09
N PHE A 139 -6.89 9.02 -22.20
CA PHE A 139 -8.05 9.65 -21.54
C PHE A 139 -9.15 10.06 -22.53
N GLU A 140 -8.79 10.73 -23.64
CA GLU A 140 -9.76 11.17 -24.64
C GLU A 140 -10.47 9.99 -25.33
N THR A 141 -9.75 8.91 -25.63
CA THR A 141 -10.33 7.70 -26.22
C THR A 141 -11.32 7.02 -25.27
N MET A 142 -10.99 6.99 -23.97
CA MET A 142 -11.91 6.48 -22.95
C MET A 142 -13.13 7.40 -22.76
N LEU A 143 -12.95 8.71 -22.91
CA LEU A 143 -14.02 9.70 -22.81
C LEU A 143 -15.07 9.55 -23.93
N GLU A 144 -14.63 9.29 -25.16
CA GLU A 144 -15.50 9.01 -26.32
C GLU A 144 -16.35 7.75 -26.17
N ARG A 145 -15.95 6.83 -25.27
CA ARG A 145 -16.65 5.57 -24.99
C ARG A 145 -17.49 5.63 -23.71
N ASP A 146 -17.68 6.83 -23.14
CA ASP A 146 -18.40 7.02 -21.88
C ASP A 146 -17.82 6.19 -20.71
N ALA A 147 -16.50 5.97 -20.69
CA ALA A 147 -15.83 5.09 -19.73
C ALA A 147 -15.63 5.70 -18.32
N PHE A 148 -16.26 6.84 -18.03
CA PHE A 148 -16.08 7.58 -16.78
C PHE A 148 -17.42 7.96 -16.15
N ALA A 149 -17.55 7.73 -14.86
CA ALA A 149 -18.67 8.20 -14.05
C ALA A 149 -18.17 8.83 -12.75
N VAL A 150 -18.97 9.73 -12.18
CA VAL A 150 -18.73 10.28 -10.84
C VAL A 150 -19.78 9.70 -9.91
N GLU A 151 -19.32 9.13 -8.80
CA GLU A 151 -20.19 8.54 -7.78
C GLU A 151 -19.84 9.07 -6.40
N ASP A 152 -20.86 9.18 -5.55
CA ASP A 152 -20.68 9.38 -4.12
C ASP A 152 -20.54 8.03 -3.41
N ALA A 153 -19.35 7.78 -2.84
CA ALA A 153 -19.08 6.61 -2.00
C ALA A 153 -19.02 7.00 -0.52
N ASP A 154 -19.01 6.01 0.37
CA ASP A 154 -19.02 6.21 1.84
C ASP A 154 -17.89 7.12 2.33
N GLU A 155 -16.70 7.00 1.75
CA GLU A 155 -15.52 7.82 2.09
C GLU A 155 -15.40 9.09 1.23
N GLY A 156 -16.46 9.46 0.51
CA GLY A 156 -16.55 10.63 -0.35
C GLY A 156 -16.52 10.31 -1.85
N PRO A 157 -16.56 11.35 -2.70
CA PRO A 157 -16.69 11.22 -4.15
C PRO A 157 -15.53 10.46 -4.78
N VAL A 158 -15.85 9.69 -5.81
CA VAL A 158 -14.90 8.92 -6.63
C VAL A 158 -15.17 9.10 -8.11
N LEU A 159 -14.10 9.05 -8.91
CA LEU A 159 -14.18 8.83 -10.35
C LEU A 159 -14.16 7.32 -10.57
N VAL A 160 -15.23 6.79 -11.11
CA VAL A 160 -15.33 5.41 -11.56
C VAL A 160 -14.89 5.35 -13.01
N ILE A 161 -13.96 4.45 -13.28
CA ILE A 161 -13.39 4.22 -14.60
C ILE A 161 -13.81 2.81 -15.03
N ASP A 162 -14.16 2.65 -16.31
CA ASP A 162 -14.48 1.35 -16.89
C ASP A 162 -13.43 0.28 -16.52
N GLY A 163 -13.89 -0.92 -16.18
CA GLY A 163 -13.08 -1.94 -15.50
C GLY A 163 -13.10 -1.89 -13.96
N GLY A 164 -13.88 -0.98 -13.36
CA GLY A 164 -14.19 -0.99 -11.92
C GLY A 164 -13.20 -0.23 -11.03
N LEU A 165 -12.23 0.47 -11.61
CA LEU A 165 -11.27 1.29 -10.86
C LEU A 165 -11.95 2.53 -10.29
N ARG A 166 -11.83 2.74 -8.98
CA ARG A 166 -12.45 3.86 -8.25
C ARG A 166 -11.38 4.80 -7.69
N VAL A 167 -11.24 5.99 -8.26
CA VAL A 167 -10.21 6.96 -7.87
C VAL A 167 -10.83 8.05 -6.99
N PRO A 168 -10.37 8.26 -5.75
CA PRO A 168 -10.91 9.32 -4.87
C PRO A 168 -10.72 10.70 -5.49
N LEU A 169 -11.75 11.55 -5.39
CA LEU A 169 -11.76 12.91 -5.90
C LEU A 169 -11.65 13.94 -4.77
N ALA A 170 -10.86 15.00 -4.99
CA ALA A 170 -10.87 16.17 -4.13
C ALA A 170 -12.20 16.91 -4.28
N ALA A 171 -12.69 17.50 -3.19
CA ALA A 171 -13.83 18.40 -3.25
C ALA A 171 -13.44 19.71 -3.97
N GLY A 172 -14.36 20.29 -4.73
CA GLY A 172 -14.14 21.57 -5.38
C GLY A 172 -15.06 21.81 -6.58
N PRO A 173 -15.01 23.01 -7.18
CA PRO A 173 -15.97 23.43 -8.22
C PRO A 173 -16.01 22.51 -9.45
N ALA A 174 -14.87 21.94 -9.83
CA ALA A 174 -14.81 21.00 -10.96
C ALA A 174 -15.55 19.68 -10.66
N LEU A 175 -15.52 19.23 -9.41
CA LEU A 175 -16.30 18.07 -8.99
C LEU A 175 -17.79 18.40 -8.97
N ASP A 176 -18.16 19.55 -8.41
CA ASP A 176 -19.57 19.98 -8.34
C ASP A 176 -20.21 20.04 -9.73
N ALA A 177 -19.46 20.57 -10.71
CA ALA A 177 -19.89 20.58 -12.11
C ALA A 177 -20.02 19.18 -12.76
N ALA A 178 -19.20 18.22 -12.32
CA ALA A 178 -19.19 16.86 -12.87
C ALA A 178 -20.18 15.89 -12.18
N ARG A 179 -20.64 16.20 -10.96
CA ARG A 179 -21.54 15.34 -10.16
C ARG A 179 -22.95 15.23 -10.73
N ASP A 180 -23.52 16.31 -11.27
CA ASP A 180 -24.93 16.33 -11.65
C ASP A 180 -25.20 15.69 -13.02
N ARG A 181 -24.36 16.01 -14.02
CA ARG A 181 -24.34 15.37 -15.34
C ARG A 181 -22.93 15.41 -15.89
N PRO A 182 -22.12 14.36 -15.71
CA PRO A 182 -20.79 14.32 -16.28
C PRO A 182 -20.91 14.41 -17.81
N SER A 183 -20.28 15.42 -18.38
CA SER A 183 -20.11 15.61 -19.81
C SER A 183 -18.62 15.52 -20.13
N ALA A 184 -18.29 15.35 -21.41
CA ALA A 184 -16.89 15.38 -21.83
C ALA A 184 -16.17 16.66 -21.40
N GLU A 185 -16.89 17.79 -21.33
CA GLU A 185 -16.34 19.07 -20.86
C GLU A 185 -16.08 19.06 -19.34
N THR A 186 -17.05 18.63 -18.53
CA THR A 186 -16.89 18.64 -17.06
C THR A 186 -15.87 17.60 -16.59
N LEU A 187 -15.76 16.47 -17.29
CA LEU A 187 -14.72 15.46 -17.02
C LEU A 187 -13.31 15.94 -17.41
N ARG A 188 -13.15 16.70 -18.51
CA ARG A 188 -11.88 17.36 -18.83
C ARG A 188 -11.51 18.41 -17.79
N ALA A 189 -12.47 19.21 -17.33
CA ALA A 189 -12.25 20.18 -16.26
C ALA A 189 -11.81 19.49 -14.95
N LEU A 190 -12.45 18.38 -14.60
CA LEU A 190 -12.08 17.56 -13.44
C LEU A 190 -10.66 16.97 -13.56
N HIS A 191 -10.31 16.47 -14.74
CA HIS A 191 -8.96 15.97 -15.04
C HIS A 191 -7.89 17.08 -15.00
N ALA A 192 -8.22 18.26 -15.51
CA ALA A 192 -7.34 19.44 -15.49
C ALA A 192 -7.15 19.98 -14.06
N ALA A 193 -8.20 20.05 -13.26
CA ALA A 193 -8.15 20.52 -11.88
C ALA A 193 -7.19 19.69 -11.00
N ARG A 194 -6.99 18.40 -11.30
CA ARG A 194 -5.96 17.57 -10.63
C ARG A 194 -4.52 17.98 -10.95
N ARG A 195 -4.31 18.72 -12.04
CA ARG A 195 -3.00 19.28 -12.45
C ARG A 195 -2.77 20.67 -11.88
N GLU A 196 -3.82 21.33 -11.42
CA GLU A 196 -3.74 22.71 -10.96
C GLU A 196 -3.57 22.77 -9.45
N ARG A 197 -2.49 23.43 -9.02
CA ARG A 197 -2.18 23.66 -7.60
C ARG A 197 -3.16 24.68 -7.01
N PRO A 198 -3.59 24.54 -5.74
CA PRO A 198 -3.80 25.71 -4.91
C PRO A 198 -2.43 26.39 -4.74
N ALA A 199 -2.33 27.67 -5.11
CA ALA A 199 -1.12 28.45 -4.84
C ALA A 199 -0.84 28.41 -3.32
N LEU A 200 0.39 28.05 -2.94
CA LEU A 200 0.80 28.10 -1.54
C LEU A 200 0.60 29.54 -1.02
N PRO A 201 -0.11 29.75 0.11
CA PRO A 201 -0.01 31.03 0.79
C PRO A 201 1.46 31.21 1.21
N ALA A 202 2.03 32.37 0.85
CA ALA A 202 3.39 32.72 1.22
C ALA A 202 3.50 32.81 2.74
N GLY A 203 3.89 31.71 3.41
CA GLY A 203 4.17 31.77 4.85
C GLY A 203 4.05 30.46 5.61
N ARG A 204 5.10 29.63 5.55
CA ARG A 204 5.89 29.16 6.71
C ARG A 204 6.87 28.11 6.21
N GLY A 205 8.10 28.55 5.98
CA GLY A 205 9.20 27.65 5.65
C GLY A 205 9.42 26.65 6.78
N ARG A 206 9.29 25.36 6.47
CA ARG A 206 10.14 24.33 7.06
C ARG A 206 11.07 23.83 5.98
N ARG A 207 12.24 24.45 5.90
CA ARG A 207 13.40 23.85 5.24
C ARG A 207 13.78 22.63 6.07
N GLN A 208 13.41 21.43 5.66
CA GLN A 208 14.21 20.25 5.98
C GLN A 208 15.26 20.11 4.87
N ARG A 209 16.38 20.83 5.04
CA ARG A 209 17.62 20.42 4.40
C ARG A 209 18.09 19.18 5.15
N ALA A 210 17.89 18.01 4.57
CA ALA A 210 18.73 16.86 4.90
C ALA A 210 20.15 17.19 4.40
N THR A 211 20.93 17.82 5.28
CA THR A 211 22.36 18.02 5.07
C THR A 211 23.01 16.67 5.34
N VAL A 212 23.13 15.81 4.33
CA VAL A 212 24.03 14.65 4.42
C VAL A 212 25.44 15.18 4.27
N GLY A 213 26.05 15.47 5.42
CA GLY A 213 27.43 15.90 5.53
C GLY A 213 28.40 14.74 5.34
N ARG A 214 29.48 15.07 4.63
CA ARG A 214 30.80 14.45 4.56
C ARG A 214 30.97 13.14 3.76
N ARG A 215 31.58 13.33 2.60
CA ARG A 215 32.43 12.37 1.89
C ARG A 215 33.40 11.68 2.86
N LEU A 216 33.41 10.36 2.83
CA LEU A 216 34.58 9.54 3.14
C LEU A 216 35.23 9.14 1.80
N PRO A 217 36.57 9.16 1.67
CA PRO A 217 37.23 8.67 0.47
C PRO A 217 37.43 7.16 0.55
N GLY A 218 37.04 6.41 -0.48
CA GLY A 218 37.52 5.04 -0.67
C GLY A 218 36.50 4.04 -1.22
N SER A 219 36.92 3.36 -2.29
CA SER A 219 36.43 2.09 -2.87
C SER A 219 35.02 2.05 -3.48
N ALA A 220 35.03 2.39 -4.78
CA ALA A 220 34.35 1.75 -5.90
C ALA A 220 33.51 0.49 -5.65
N TRP A 221 32.24 0.55 -6.05
CA TRP A 221 31.56 -0.53 -6.76
C TRP A 221 30.67 0.08 -7.85
N ARG A 222 31.01 -0.19 -9.11
CA ARG A 222 30.19 0.07 -10.30
C ARG A 222 29.51 -1.25 -10.67
N TRP A 223 28.23 -1.18 -11.00
CA TRP A 223 27.60 -2.16 -11.89
C TRP A 223 26.69 -1.42 -12.87
N ASN A 224 27.12 -1.40 -14.11
CA ASN A 224 26.32 -1.40 -15.33
C ASN A 224 26.92 -2.55 -16.17
N PRO A 225 26.16 -3.22 -17.05
CA PRO A 225 25.28 -2.58 -18.03
C PRO A 225 23.78 -2.76 -17.80
#